data_AF-A0A439KBV3-F1
#
_entry.id   AF-A0A439KBV3-F1
#
_cell.length_a   1.000
_cell.length_b   1.000
_cell.length_c   1.000
_cell.angle_alpha   90.00
_cell.angle_beta   90.00
_cell.angle_gamma   90.00
#
_symmetry.space_group_name_H-M   'P 1'
#
loop_
_entity.id
_entity.type
_entity.pdbx_description
1 polymer ?
#
loop_
_entity_poly.entity_id
_entity_poly.type
_entity_poly.pdbx_seq_one_letter_code
_entity_poly.pdbx_strand_id
1 'polypeptide(L)'
;ILYRERMPVPVSMWQPWRAWTGQSGGARAHLFANPVVELDGTRIAPLICYEQLILWPALQSMLHFPGIVIATGNGWWTAGTSIVAIQQASA
;
A
#
# COMPACT_ATOMS: atom_id res chain seq x y z
N ILE A 1 5.78 -13.17 8.01
CA ILE A 1 5.17 -11.99 7.35
C ILE A 1 5.35 -12.20 5.86
N LEU A 2 4.26 -12.38 5.11
CA LEU A 2 4.31 -12.72 3.68
C LEU A 2 4.56 -11.47 2.82
N TYR A 3 3.97 -10.34 3.21
CA TYR A 3 4.08 -9.06 2.50
C TYR A 3 4.04 -7.89 3.50
N ARG A 4 4.68 -6.78 3.15
CA ARG A 4 4.60 -5.50 3.86
C ARG A 4 4.28 -4.40 2.87
N GLU A 5 3.35 -3.52 3.22
CA GLU A 5 3.00 -2.32 2.44
C GLU A 5 4.29 -1.54 2.09
N ARG A 6 4.48 -1.22 0.81
CA ARG A 6 5.67 -0.50 0.34
C ARG A 6 5.53 0.98 0.60
N MET A 7 4.32 1.53 0.40
CA MET A 7 4.06 2.95 0.55
C MET A 7 2.90 3.21 1.52
N PRO A 8 3.20 3.45 2.82
CA PRO A 8 2.20 3.89 3.77
C PRO A 8 1.76 5.34 3.47
N VAL A 9 0.59 5.74 3.95
CA VAL A 9 0.08 7.12 3.79
C VAL A 9 1.11 8.12 4.35
N PRO A 10 1.59 9.09 3.55
CA PRO A 10 2.49 10.14 4.00
C PRO A 10 1.90 10.95 5.15
N VAL A 11 2.77 11.47 6.03
CA VAL A 11 2.44 12.36 7.15
C VAL A 11 1.65 11.70 8.29
N SER A 12 0.73 10.79 8.01
CA SER A 12 -0.03 10.06 9.02
C SER A 12 0.68 8.77 9.43
N MET A 13 0.76 7.79 8.53
CA MET A 13 1.40 6.50 8.77
C MET A 13 2.92 6.63 8.61
N TRP A 14 3.38 7.12 7.47
CA TRP A 14 4.81 7.30 7.20
C TRP A 14 5.28 8.72 7.55
N GLN A 15 6.13 8.81 8.57
CA GLN A 15 6.67 10.07 9.09
C GLN A 15 8.20 9.99 9.17
N PRO A 16 8.93 10.20 8.05
CA PRO A 16 10.38 9.97 8.00
C PRO A 16 11.17 10.83 8.98
N TRP A 17 10.71 12.05 9.29
CA TRP A 17 11.36 12.96 10.24
C TRP A 17 11.38 12.43 11.68
N ARG A 18 10.46 11.54 12.07
CA ARG A 18 10.45 10.97 13.42
C ARG A 18 11.73 10.18 13.71
N ALA A 19 12.30 9.54 12.68
CA ALA A 19 13.58 8.87 12.78
C ALA A 19 14.73 9.86 13.06
N TRP A 20 14.66 11.07 12.49
CA TRP A 20 15.67 12.12 12.69
C TRP A 20 15.53 12.83 14.03
N THR A 21 14.31 12.93 14.55
CA THR A 21 14.03 13.59 15.84
C THR A 21 14.07 12.64 17.04
N GLY A 22 14.47 11.38 16.85
CA GLY A 22 14.51 10.36 17.90
C GLY A 22 13.14 9.92 18.42
N GLN A 23 12.06 10.26 17.70
CA GLN A 23 10.69 9.91 18.07
C GLN A 23 10.35 8.50 17.56
N SER A 24 9.85 7.64 18.44
CA SER A 24 9.39 6.30 18.08
C SER A 24 7.98 6.30 17.50
N GLY A 25 7.69 5.44 16.53
CA GLY A 25 6.34 5.22 15.97
C GLY A 25 6.30 5.40 14.45
N GLY A 26 5.09 5.34 13.89
CA GLY A 26 4.86 5.37 12.44
C GLY A 26 5.16 4.05 11.73
N ALA A 27 4.75 3.97 10.48
CA ALA A 27 5.06 2.89 9.55
C ALA A 27 6.34 3.19 8.77
N ARG A 28 7.07 2.16 8.36
CA ARG A 28 8.22 2.28 7.46
C ARG A 28 7.78 2.08 6.02
N ALA A 29 8.34 2.87 5.11
CA ALA A 29 8.21 2.63 3.69
C ALA A 29 9.21 1.56 3.24
N HIS A 30 8.77 0.69 2.34
CA HIS A 30 9.56 -0.36 1.70
C HIS A 30 9.55 -0.16 0.18
N LEU A 31 9.90 1.05 -0.27
CA LEU A 31 9.75 1.56 -1.64
C LEU A 31 10.29 0.67 -2.77
N PHE A 32 11.20 -0.26 -2.51
CA PHE A 32 11.77 -1.14 -3.54
C PHE A 32 11.66 -2.62 -3.16
N ALA A 33 10.87 -2.96 -2.15
CA ALA A 33 10.67 -4.35 -1.78
C ALA A 33 9.96 -5.12 -2.91
N ASN A 34 10.14 -6.45 -2.89
CA ASN A 34 9.53 -7.37 -3.84
C ASN A 34 7.99 -7.13 -3.88
N PRO A 35 7.43 -6.77 -5.05
CA PRO A 35 6.03 -6.38 -5.15
C PRO A 35 5.06 -7.57 -5.22
N VAL A 36 5.57 -8.79 -5.39
CA VAL A 36 4.76 -10.01 -5.51
C VAL A 36 5.16 -11.06 -4.50
N VAL A 37 4.21 -11.92 -4.15
CA VAL A 37 4.39 -13.10 -3.29
C VAL A 37 3.87 -14.33 -4.01
N GLU A 38 4.48 -15.48 -3.78
CA GLU A 38 4.02 -16.76 -4.34
C GLU A 38 3.24 -17.53 -3.28
N LEU A 39 2.04 -17.98 -3.65
CA LEU A 39 1.17 -18.78 -2.79
C LEU A 39 0.55 -19.89 -3.64
N ASP A 40 0.85 -21.15 -3.28
CA ASP A 40 0.35 -22.35 -3.98
C ASP A 40 0.58 -22.29 -5.51
N GLY A 41 1.80 -21.95 -5.93
CA GLY A 41 2.18 -21.80 -7.34
C GLY A 41 1.60 -20.58 -8.07
N THR A 42 0.80 -19.76 -7.37
CA THR A 42 0.20 -18.54 -7.94
C THR A 42 0.95 -17.31 -7.45
N ARG A 43 1.39 -16.45 -8.40
CA ARG A 43 1.95 -15.14 -8.07
C ARG A 43 0.83 -14.15 -7.79
N ILE A 44 0.87 -13.55 -6.60
CA ILE A 44 -0.09 -12.56 -6.12
C ILE A 44 0.63 -11.22 -5.99
N ALA A 45 -0.02 -10.15 -6.44
CA ALA A 45 0.37 -8.76 -6.20
C ALA A 45 -0.56 -8.12 -5.15
N PRO A 46 -0.14 -8.04 -3.88
CA PRO A 46 -0.89 -7.31 -2.87
C PRO A 46 -0.75 -5.79 -3.09
N LEU A 47 -1.88 -5.08 -3.01
CA LEU A 47 -1.93 -3.62 -2.96
C LEU A 47 -2.68 -3.21 -1.69
N ILE A 48 -1.95 -2.70 -0.70
CA ILE A 48 -2.51 -2.35 0.61
C ILE A 48 -2.88 -0.88 0.63
N CYS A 49 -4.13 -0.59 1.00
CA CYS A 49 -4.67 0.73 1.31
C CYS A 49 -4.24 1.82 0.32
N TYR A 50 -3.25 2.63 0.70
CA TYR A 50 -2.81 3.78 -0.06
C TYR A 50 -2.12 3.40 -1.39
N GLU A 51 -1.54 2.20 -1.48
CA GLU A 51 -0.94 1.68 -2.71
C GLU A 51 -1.95 1.56 -3.86
N GLN A 52 -3.25 1.44 -3.56
CA GLN A 52 -4.31 1.38 -4.57
C GLN A 52 -4.56 2.73 -5.25
N LEU A 53 -4.09 3.83 -4.65
CA LEU A 53 -4.28 5.20 -5.15
C LEU A 53 -3.06 5.75 -5.88
N ILE A 54 -1.94 5.01 -5.88
CA ILE A 54 -0.71 5.43 -6.53
C ILE A 54 -0.44 4.51 -7.71
N LEU A 55 0.03 5.09 -8.82
CA LEU A 55 0.33 4.34 -10.04
C LEU A 55 1.55 3.41 -9.91
N TRP A 56 2.63 3.88 -9.27
CA TRP A 56 3.91 3.18 -9.21
C TRP A 56 3.84 1.76 -8.59
N PRO A 57 3.18 1.51 -7.43
CA PRO A 57 3.11 0.17 -6.86
C PRO A 57 2.42 -0.83 -7.78
N ALA A 58 1.40 -0.39 -8.51
CA ALA A 58 0.69 -1.21 -9.48
C ALA A 58 1.60 -1.56 -10.66
N LEU A 59 2.24 -0.56 -11.29
CA LEU A 59 3.16 -0.79 -12.41
C LEU A 59 4.34 -1.69 -12.02
N GLN A 60 4.96 -1.42 -10.87
CA GLN A 60 6.05 -2.24 -10.34
C GLN A 60 5.57 -3.69 -10.20
N SER A 61 4.36 -3.94 -9.69
CA SER A 61 3.83 -5.30 -9.53
C SER A 61 3.58 -5.99 -10.87
N MET A 62 3.05 -5.26 -11.86
CA MET A 62 2.75 -5.82 -13.19
C MET A 62 4.00 -6.28 -13.95
N LEU A 63 5.16 -5.66 -13.71
CA LEU A 63 6.44 -6.11 -14.27
C LEU A 63 6.83 -7.53 -13.85
N HIS A 64 6.24 -8.06 -12.77
CA HIS A 64 6.47 -9.42 -12.29
C HIS A 64 5.40 -10.42 -12.75
N PHE A 65 4.51 -10.03 -13.68
CA PHE A 65 3.46 -10.88 -14.26
C PHE A 65 2.69 -11.69 -13.19
N PRO A 66 2.01 -11.01 -12.24
CA PRO A 66 1.20 -11.68 -11.24
C PRO A 66 -0.05 -12.29 -11.90
N GLY A 67 -0.49 -13.44 -11.40
CA GLY A 67 -1.75 -14.05 -11.84
C GLY A 67 -2.96 -13.40 -11.17
N ILE A 68 -2.78 -12.80 -10.00
CA ILE A 68 -3.86 -12.19 -9.20
C ILE A 68 -3.38 -10.89 -8.55
N VAL A 69 -4.23 -9.87 -8.54
CA VAL A 69 -4.07 -8.67 -7.70
C VAL A 69 -5.03 -8.76 -6.52
N ILE A 70 -4.53 -8.56 -5.30
CA ILE A 70 -5.36 -8.50 -4.09
C ILE A 70 -5.27 -7.08 -3.53
N ALA A 71 -6.36 -6.33 -3.66
CA ALA A 71 -6.50 -4.99 -3.15
C ALA A 71 -7.23 -5.02 -1.79
N THR A 72 -6.51 -4.75 -0.70
CA THR A 72 -7.07 -4.71 0.66
C THR A 72 -6.93 -3.33 1.27
N GLY A 73 -7.94 -2.82 1.96
CA GLY A 73 -7.94 -1.48 2.53
C GLY A 73 -8.74 -1.39 3.83
N ASN A 74 -8.49 -0.33 4.61
CA ASN A 74 -9.24 -0.04 5.82
C ASN A 74 -9.76 1.40 5.80
N GLY A 75 -11.07 1.55 5.63
CA GLY A 75 -11.77 2.83 5.52
C GLY A 75 -12.48 3.29 6.80
N TRP A 76 -12.24 2.69 7.96
CA TRP A 76 -13.02 3.02 9.18
C TRP A 76 -12.96 4.52 9.55
N TRP A 77 -11.80 5.15 9.37
CA TRP A 77 -11.56 6.55 9.71
C TRP A 77 -12.11 7.54 8.68
N THR A 78 -12.52 7.05 7.50
CA THR A 78 -13.07 7.88 6.42
C THR A 78 -14.59 7.93 6.44
N ALA A 79 -15.24 7.27 7.40
CA ALA A 79 -16.68 7.27 7.54
C ALA A 79 -17.24 8.70 7.67
N GLY A 80 -18.23 9.03 6.86
CA GLY A 80 -18.83 10.37 6.82
C GLY A 80 -17.99 11.44 6.08
N THR A 81 -16.87 11.07 5.47
CA THR A 81 -16.07 11.95 4.60
C THR A 81 -16.32 11.68 3.11
N SER A 82 -15.84 12.56 2.23
CA SER A 82 -15.93 12.39 0.78
C SER A 82 -14.92 11.38 0.20
N ILE A 83 -14.00 10.83 1.01
CA ILE A 83 -12.87 10.03 0.53
C ILE A 83 -13.34 8.80 -0.25
N VAL A 84 -14.33 8.06 0.27
CA VAL A 84 -14.85 6.86 -0.40
C VAL A 84 -15.56 7.22 -1.71
N ALA A 85 -16.35 8.30 -1.72
CA ALA A 85 -17.04 8.75 -2.91
C ALA A 85 -16.06 9.17 -4.02
N ILE A 86 -14.97 9.87 -3.67
CA ILE A 86 -13.92 10.25 -4.61
C ILE A 86 -13.21 9.01 -5.17
N GLN A 87 -12.87 8.04 -4.31
CA GLN A 87 -12.23 6.79 -4.76
C GLN A 87 -13.12 6.00 -5.73
N GLN A 88 -14.42 5.89 -5.45
CA GLN A 88 -15.37 5.22 -6.34
C GLN A 88 -15.55 5.94 -7.68
N ALA A 89 -15.56 7.27 -7.66
CA ALA A 89 -15.64 8.06 -8.88
C ALA A 89 -14.35 8.03 -9.73
N SER A 90 -13.22 7.66 -9.13
CA SER A 90 -11.91 7.59 -9.79
C SER A 90 -11.51 6.16 -10.22
N ALA A 91 -12.32 5.15 -9.89
CA ALA A 91 -12.10 3.74 -10.21
C ALA A 91 -12.67 3.40 -11.59
#